data_AF-A0A3D4K9H6-F1
#
_entry.id   AF-A0A3D4K9H6-F1
#
_cell.length_a   1.000
_cell.length_b   1.000
_cell.length_c   1.000
_cell.angle_alpha   90.00
_cell.angle_beta   90.00
_cell.angle_gamma   90.00
#
_symmetry.space_group_name_H-M   'P 1'
#
loop_
_entity.id
_entity.type
_entity.pdbx_description
1 polymer ?
#
loop_
_entity_poly.entity_id
_entity_poly.type
_entity_poly.pdbx_seq_one_letter_code
_entity_poly.pdbx_strand_id
1 'polypeptide(L)'
;MDQRELEKVNEKLKDLVDSAYKVGDEISRMILLINGESEGRPIWAYVSMSPSKAKEYLIKQYSEEEIELSDYGEILFSGEGETPPHEIKNEMLEKHKIQENLEEKLYEVMKDNLFDRIR
;
A
#
# COMPACT_ATOMS: atom_id res chain seq x y z
N MET A 1 -30.31 -18.05 -4.23
CA MET A 1 -30.03 -16.61 -4.12
C MET A 1 -30.09 -16.07 -5.53
N ASP A 2 -30.97 -15.11 -5.78
CA ASP A 2 -31.11 -14.52 -7.12
C ASP A 2 -30.02 -13.46 -7.38
N GLN A 3 -29.88 -13.03 -8.63
CA GLN A 3 -28.84 -12.10 -9.06
C GLN A 3 -28.93 -10.71 -8.37
N ARG A 4 -30.14 -10.25 -8.03
CA ARG A 4 -30.37 -8.98 -7.31
C ARG A 4 -30.01 -9.09 -5.83
N GLU A 5 -30.24 -10.26 -5.22
CA GLU A 5 -29.80 -10.51 -3.84
C GLU A 5 -28.27 -10.51 -3.75
N LEU A 6 -27.59 -11.13 -4.73
CA LEU A 6 -26.13 -11.11 -4.85
C LEU A 6 -25.58 -9.69 -5.02
N GLU A 7 -26.18 -8.86 -5.88
CA GLU A 7 -25.78 -7.47 -6.08
C GLU A 7 -25.89 -6.64 -4.80
N LYS A 8 -27.00 -6.78 -4.06
CA LYS A 8 -27.20 -6.07 -2.78
C LYS A 8 -26.18 -6.48 -1.71
N VAL A 9 -25.84 -7.77 -1.65
CA VAL A 9 -24.82 -8.26 -0.73
C VAL A 9 -23.44 -7.69 -1.10
N ASN A 10 -23.10 -7.65 -2.39
CA ASN A 10 -21.85 -7.09 -2.87
C ASN A 10 -21.72 -5.58 -2.59
N GLU A 11 -22.79 -4.82 -2.79
CA GLU A 11 -22.83 -3.37 -2.48
C GLU A 11 -22.60 -3.13 -0.99
N LYS A 12 -23.32 -3.86 -0.13
CA LYS A 12 -23.19 -3.75 1.32
C LYS A 12 -21.80 -4.17 1.82
N LEU A 13 -21.20 -5.18 1.20
CA LEU A 13 -19.82 -5.59 1.50
C LEU A 13 -18.82 -4.49 1.11
N LYS A 14 -19.01 -3.86 -0.06
CA LYS A 14 -18.17 -2.74 -0.49
C LYS A 14 -18.22 -1.59 0.51
N ASP A 15 -19.42 -1.17 0.92
CA ASP A 15 -19.59 -0.08 1.90
C ASP A 15 -18.94 -0.39 3.25
N LEU A 16 -19.03 -1.65 3.70
CA LEU A 16 -18.40 -2.08 4.95
C LEU A 16 -16.88 -2.02 4.86
N VAL A 17 -16.31 -2.47 3.74
CA VAL A 17 -14.87 -2.43 3.48
C VAL A 17 -14.38 -0.99 3.39
N ASP A 18 -15.07 -0.12 2.64
CA ASP A 18 -14.73 1.30 2.52
C ASP A 18 -14.78 2.01 3.88
N SER A 19 -15.78 1.67 4.72
CA SER A 19 -15.87 2.18 6.09
C SER A 19 -14.70 1.71 6.96
N ALA A 20 -14.29 0.45 6.84
CA ALA A 20 -13.15 -0.09 7.58
C ALA A 20 -11.82 0.56 7.16
N TYR A 21 -11.61 0.81 5.86
CA TYR A 21 -10.46 1.57 5.38
C TYR A 21 -10.46 2.99 5.92
N LYS A 22 -11.61 3.68 5.91
CA LYS A 22 -11.72 5.04 6.44
C LYS A 22 -11.37 5.11 7.92
N VAL A 23 -11.88 4.16 8.73
CA VAL A 23 -11.51 4.06 10.15
C VAL A 23 -10.01 3.78 10.27
N GLY A 24 -9.46 2.89 9.44
CA GLY A 24 -8.02 2.60 9.39
C GLY A 24 -7.16 3.81 9.03
N ASP A 25 -7.58 4.63 8.07
CA ASP A 25 -6.89 5.83 7.62
C ASP A 25 -6.82 6.92 8.71
N GLU A 26 -7.85 7.01 9.55
CA GLU A 26 -7.92 7.97 10.65
C GLU A 26 -7.03 7.58 11.84
N ILE A 27 -6.83 6.27 12.07
CA ILE A 27 -6.16 5.76 13.29
C ILE A 27 -4.80 5.12 13.04
N SER A 28 -4.43 4.90 11.77
CA SER A 28 -3.21 4.17 11.41
C SER A 28 -2.52 4.81 10.21
N ARG A 29 -1.19 4.81 10.26
CA ARG A 29 -0.34 5.01 9.09
C ARG A 29 0.61 3.84 8.97
N MET A 30 0.82 3.42 7.74
CA MET A 30 1.74 2.37 7.36
C MET A 30 2.98 3.02 6.76
N ILE A 31 4.15 2.44 6.99
CA ILE A 31 5.38 2.87 6.34
C ILE A 31 5.83 1.74 5.45
N LEU A 32 5.97 2.06 4.17
CA LEU A 32 6.39 1.13 3.13
C LEU A 32 7.77 1.55 2.63
N LEU A 33 8.59 0.55 2.26
CA LEU A 33 9.85 0.78 1.58
C LEU A 33 9.62 0.52 0.10
N ILE A 34 9.64 1.58 -0.69
CA ILE A 34 9.39 1.50 -2.13
C ILE A 34 10.71 1.64 -2.86
N ASN A 35 10.94 0.76 -3.82
CA ASN A 35 12.05 0.85 -4.77
C ASN A 35 11.51 1.29 -6.12
N GLY A 36 12.27 2.10 -6.83
CA GLY A 36 11.92 2.59 -8.16
C GLY A 36 13.15 2.96 -8.96
N GLU A 37 12.91 3.65 -10.07
CA GLU A 37 13.95 4.18 -10.94
C GLU A 37 13.67 5.66 -11.22
N SER A 38 14.70 6.50 -11.15
CA SER A 38 14.65 7.90 -11.55
C SER A 38 15.83 8.18 -12.47
N GLU A 39 15.56 8.69 -13.67
CA GLU A 39 16.58 8.99 -14.70
C GLU A 39 17.54 7.82 -15.00
N GLY A 40 17.04 6.57 -15.00
CA GLY A 40 17.87 5.38 -15.22
C GLY A 40 18.68 4.93 -14.01
N ARG A 41 18.46 5.52 -12.83
CA ARG A 41 19.15 5.16 -11.58
C ARG A 41 18.16 4.55 -10.58
N PRO A 42 18.56 3.47 -9.90
CA PRO A 42 17.74 2.92 -8.83
C PRO A 42 17.62 3.95 -7.70
N ILE A 43 16.41 4.06 -7.18
CA ILE A 43 16.10 4.89 -6.02
C ILE A 43 15.27 4.08 -5.03
N TRP A 44 15.31 4.47 -3.76
CA TRP A 44 14.46 3.94 -2.70
C TRP A 44 13.80 5.10 -1.93
N ALA A 45 12.62 4.84 -1.38
CA ALA A 45 11.89 5.78 -0.54
C ALA A 45 11.11 5.06 0.57
N TYR A 46 11.21 5.56 1.80
CA TYR A 46 10.27 5.24 2.87
C TYR A 46 9.09 6.19 2.80
N VAL A 47 7.89 5.65 2.64
CA VAL A 47 6.67 6.45 2.47
C VAL A 47 5.65 6.09 3.54
N SER A 48 5.16 7.11 4.25
CA SER A 48 4.04 6.99 5.17
C SER A 48 2.72 7.14 4.41
N MET A 49 1.94 6.07 4.35
CA MET A 49 0.66 6.01 3.64
C MET A 49 -0.47 5.61 4.60
N SER A 50 -1.68 6.07 4.31
CA SER A 50 -2.88 5.48 4.91
C SER A 50 -3.16 4.11 4.27
N PRO A 51 -3.86 3.19 4.97
CA PRO A 51 -4.31 1.92 4.42
C PRO A 51 -4.98 1.99 3.04
N SER A 52 -5.87 2.96 2.82
CA SER A 52 -6.52 3.15 1.52
C SER A 52 -5.52 3.52 0.43
N LYS A 53 -4.60 4.44 0.71
CA LYS A 53 -3.58 4.89 -0.25
C LYS A 53 -2.55 3.82 -0.57
N ALA A 54 -2.15 3.01 0.40
CA ALA A 54 -1.29 1.85 0.14
C ALA A 54 -1.96 0.86 -0.83
N LYS A 55 -3.28 0.62 -0.68
CA LYS A 55 -4.03 -0.21 -1.62
C LYS A 55 -4.08 0.41 -3.02
N GLU A 56 -4.39 1.71 -3.13
CA GLU A 56 -4.38 2.42 -4.42
C GLU A 56 -3.01 2.34 -5.09
N TYR A 57 -1.94 2.56 -4.33
CA TYR A 57 -0.56 2.46 -4.80
C TYR A 57 -0.26 1.06 -5.34
N LEU A 58 -0.57 0.01 -4.57
CA LEU A 58 -0.29 -1.37 -4.99
C LEU A 58 -1.06 -1.75 -6.25
N ILE A 59 -2.32 -1.32 -6.40
CA ILE A 59 -3.09 -1.55 -7.64
C ILE A 59 -2.43 -0.86 -8.84
N LYS A 60 -2.00 0.39 -8.67
CA LYS A 60 -1.34 1.20 -9.71
C LYS A 60 0.06 0.69 -10.05
N GLN A 61 0.78 0.10 -9.09
CA GLN A 61 2.07 -0.55 -9.33
C GLN A 61 1.95 -1.69 -10.37
N TYR A 62 0.81 -2.38 -10.44
CA TYR A 62 0.56 -3.42 -11.44
C TYR A 62 0.15 -2.87 -12.83
N SER A 63 -0.14 -1.57 -12.97
CA SER A 63 -0.58 -1.00 -14.24
C SER A 63 0.56 -0.47 -15.12
N GLU A 64 1.83 -0.63 -14.72
CA GLU A 64 3.03 -0.14 -15.42
C GLU A 64 2.99 1.38 -15.74
N GLU A 65 2.13 2.14 -15.06
CA GLU A 65 2.06 3.60 -15.18
C GLU A 65 3.14 4.26 -14.32
N GLU A 66 3.58 5.46 -14.70
CA GLU A 66 4.43 6.28 -13.86
C GLU A 66 3.67 6.67 -12.57
N ILE A 67 4.35 6.53 -11.43
CA ILE A 67 3.76 6.74 -10.11
C ILE A 67 4.48 7.88 -9.40
N GLU A 68 3.75 8.96 -9.14
CA GLU A 68 4.19 10.01 -8.24
C GLU A 68 3.89 9.59 -6.79
N LEU A 69 4.93 9.23 -6.02
CA LEU A 69 4.75 8.70 -4.67
C LEU A 69 4.08 9.69 -3.72
N SER A 70 4.25 10.99 -3.96
CA SER A 70 3.62 12.04 -3.15
C SER A 70 2.09 12.08 -3.27
N ASP A 71 1.49 11.46 -4.29
CA ASP A 71 0.03 11.33 -4.43
C ASP A 71 -0.58 10.29 -3.45
N TYR A 72 0.26 9.40 -2.92
CA TYR A 72 -0.15 8.27 -2.08
C TYR A 72 0.26 8.44 -0.62
N GLY A 73 1.28 9.26 -0.33
CA GLY A 73 1.70 9.46 1.04
C GLY A 73 2.82 10.46 1.20
N GLU A 74 3.28 10.56 2.44
CA GLU A 74 4.39 11.43 2.82
C GLU A 74 5.71 10.67 2.70
N ILE A 75 6.61 11.15 1.84
CA ILE A 75 7.97 10.61 1.75
C ILE A 75 8.72 11.04 3.01
N LEU A 76 9.10 10.07 3.84
CA LEU A 76 9.84 10.30 5.08
C LEU A 76 11.34 10.41 4.82
N PHE A 77 11.85 9.51 3.98
CA PHE A 77 13.25 9.47 3.53
C PHE A 77 13.31 8.89 2.13
N SER A 78 14.29 9.35 1.34
CA SER A 78 14.58 8.78 0.03
C SER A 78 16.08 8.88 -0.27
N GLY A 79 16.55 8.06 -1.20
CA GLY A 79 17.93 8.12 -1.66
C GLY A 79 18.15 7.35 -2.96
N GLU A 80 19.32 7.58 -3.54
CA GLU A 80 19.82 6.80 -4.68
C GLU A 80 20.33 5.42 -4.20
N GLY A 81 20.29 4.44 -5.10
CA GLY A 81 20.71 3.07 -4.87
C GLY A 81 19.54 2.09 -4.76
N GLU A 82 19.87 0.81 -4.66
CA GLU A 82 18.85 -0.27 -4.58
C GLU A 82 18.27 -0.44 -3.17
N THR A 83 18.99 -0.02 -2.13
CA THR A 83 18.58 -0.23 -0.74
C THR A 83 18.99 0.94 0.16
N PRO A 84 18.20 1.24 1.21
CA PRO A 84 18.54 2.26 2.19
C PRO A 84 19.78 1.90 3.02
N PRO A 85 20.63 2.88 3.38
CA PRO A 85 21.74 2.68 4.30
C PRO A 85 21.28 2.13 5.65
N HIS A 86 22.18 1.42 6.34
CA HIS A 86 21.88 0.76 7.61
C HIS A 86 21.46 1.77 8.70
N GLU A 87 22.05 2.97 8.73
CA GLU A 87 21.65 4.00 9.69
C GLU A 87 20.18 4.42 9.51
N ILE A 88 19.77 4.65 8.26
CA ILE A 88 18.38 5.02 7.92
C ILE A 88 17.43 3.88 8.26
N LYS A 89 17.79 2.64 7.93
CA LYS A 89 16.95 1.46 8.25
C LYS A 89 16.72 1.34 9.76
N ASN A 90 17.77 1.52 10.57
CA ASN A 90 17.67 1.48 12.02
C ASN A 90 16.79 2.62 12.56
N GLU A 91 17.00 3.85 12.09
CA GLU A 91 16.19 4.99 12.49
C GLU A 91 14.70 4.75 12.22
N MET A 92 14.39 4.20 11.05
CA MET A 92 13.03 3.86 10.65
C MET A 92 12.41 2.75 11.51
N LEU A 93 13.18 1.71 11.85
CA LEU A 93 12.74 0.63 12.75
C LEU A 93 12.49 1.15 14.18
N GLU A 94 13.39 1.97 14.71
CA GLU A 94 13.30 2.52 16.07
C GLU A 94 12.16 3.52 16.22
N LYS A 95 12.02 4.46 15.28
CA LYS A 95 11.05 5.55 15.39
C LYS A 95 9.63 5.11 15.06
N HIS A 96 9.47 4.20 14.11
CA HIS A 96 8.16 3.96 13.53
C HIS A 96 7.58 2.57 13.77
N LYS A 97 8.24 1.71 14.55
CA LYS A 97 7.80 0.32 14.80
C LYS A 97 7.35 -0.35 13.50
N ILE A 98 8.15 -0.19 12.43
CA ILE A 98 7.81 -0.71 11.11
C ILE A 98 7.48 -2.18 11.28
N GLN A 99 6.24 -2.53 10.93
CA GLN A 99 5.85 -3.93 10.91
C GLN A 99 6.57 -4.55 9.71
N GLU A 100 7.61 -5.32 9.96
CA GLU A 100 8.24 -6.13 8.93
C GLU A 100 7.17 -7.01 8.24
N ASN A 101 7.30 -7.14 6.92
CA ASN A 101 6.45 -7.95 6.05
C ASN A 101 4.99 -7.46 5.96
N LEU A 102 4.74 -6.17 6.17
CA LEU A 102 3.41 -5.58 5.95
C LEU A 102 2.97 -5.70 4.50
N GLU A 103 3.89 -5.53 3.54
CA GLU A 103 3.65 -5.71 2.11
C GLU A 103 3.26 -7.15 1.77
N GLU A 104 3.98 -8.15 2.28
CA GLU A 104 3.61 -9.57 2.12
C GLU A 104 2.23 -9.87 2.71
N LYS A 105 1.94 -9.38 3.91
CA LYS A 105 0.61 -9.56 4.54
C LYS A 105 -0.49 -8.85 3.77
N LEU A 106 -0.25 -7.63 3.30
CA LEU A 106 -1.20 -6.89 2.47
C LEU A 106 -1.41 -7.63 1.14
N TYR A 107 -0.33 -8.13 0.53
CA TYR A 107 -0.38 -8.86 -0.72
C TYR A 107 -1.18 -10.16 -0.57
N GLU A 108 -0.95 -10.95 0.49
CA GLU A 108 -1.74 -12.16 0.75
C GLU A 108 -3.24 -11.82 0.96
N VAL A 109 -3.55 -10.80 1.77
CA VAL A 109 -4.93 -10.35 1.97
C VAL A 109 -5.57 -9.84 0.68
N MET A 110 -4.84 -9.08 -0.14
CA MET A 110 -5.36 -8.59 -1.41
C MET A 110 -5.46 -9.69 -2.45
N LYS A 111 -4.56 -10.67 -2.44
CA LYS A 111 -4.58 -11.79 -3.39
C LYS A 111 -5.84 -12.63 -3.21
N ASP A 112 -6.21 -12.90 -1.96
CA ASP A 112 -7.44 -13.61 -1.59
C ASP A 112 -8.72 -12.84 -1.96
N ASN A 113 -8.66 -11.52 -2.15
CA ASN A 113 -9.85 -10.68 -2.40
C ASN A 113 -9.94 -10.11 -3.83
N LEU A 114 -8.81 -9.90 -4.52
CA LEU A 114 -8.73 -9.23 -5.82
C LEU A 114 -8.68 -10.24 -6.98
N PHE A 115 -7.99 -11.38 -6.82
CA PHE A 115 -7.86 -12.38 -7.89
C PHE A 115 -9.03 -13.36 -7.98
N ASP A 116 -9.82 -13.53 -6.92
CA ASP A 116 -11.03 -14.37 -6.95
C ASP A 116 -12.18 -13.76 -7.75
N ARG A 117 -12.11 -12.46 -8.09
CA ARG A 117 -13.13 -11.75 -8.87
C ARG A 117 -12.84 -11.68 -10.37
N ILE A 118 -11.69 -12.16 -10.83
CA ILE A 118 -11.27 -12.11 -12.25
C ILE A 118 -11.35 -13.52 -12.89
N ARG A 119 -12.07 -14.47 -12.29
CA ARG A 119 -12.29 -15.80 -12.88
C ARG A 119 -13.76 -16.12 -13.14
#